data_AF-A0A257MFP6-F1
#
_entry.id   AF-A0A257MFP6-F1
#
_cell.length_a   1.000
_cell.length_b   1.000
_cell.length_c   1.000
_cell.angle_alpha   90.00
_cell.angle_beta   90.00
_cell.angle_gamma   90.00
#
_symmetry.space_group_name_H-M   'P 1'
#
loop_
_entity.id
_entity.type
_entity.pdbx_description
1 polymer ?
#
loop_
_entity_poly.entity_id
_entity_poly.type
_entity_poly.pdbx_seq_one_letter_code
_entity_poly.pdbx_strand_id
1 'polypeptide(L)'
;MAMRSGAYPVKDTDGDDAPDMVVHTFHVDGMNGSLSTRIARVSGASGMDIDEKTFIGALAVEYPAGNLTADGVPDSIIAIYQLNGSMSGELEDDLMNITATTLEAIDGQGGAKLWEQSFDGPAMAVPLTDLTGDGMDDLAAYLIRYGEDASITNDMALLHGSDGAVLWQKSFPGFMAIGVPGADQTGEGLKDMIIYKVEGSEGVETVAVKGDDGRQLWNRTGMIYLPTDLLGQELLSFLPASL
;
A
#
# COMPACT_ATOMS: atom_id res chain seq x y z
N MET A 1 15.92 -19.87 13.89
CA MET A 1 14.77 -19.04 14.27
C MET A 1 15.23 -17.60 14.35
N ALA A 2 14.71 -16.75 13.48
CA ALA A 2 14.97 -15.31 13.48
C ALA A 2 13.66 -14.58 13.83
N MET A 3 13.78 -13.58 14.70
CA MET A 3 12.68 -12.70 15.09
C MET A 3 13.10 -11.28 14.73
N ARG A 4 12.25 -10.59 13.98
CA ARG A 4 12.45 -9.19 13.58
C ARG A 4 11.20 -8.40 13.94
N SER A 5 11.36 -7.15 14.31
CA SER A 5 10.25 -6.26 14.65
C SER A 5 10.41 -4.88 14.04
N GLY A 6 9.30 -4.30 13.61
CA GLY A 6 9.17 -2.91 13.21
C GLY A 6 8.01 -2.27 13.96
N ALA A 7 8.04 -0.95 14.15
CA ALA A 7 6.95 -0.24 14.77
C ALA A 7 6.83 1.18 14.22
N TYR A 8 5.61 1.73 14.19
CA TYR A 8 5.37 3.14 13.92
C TYR A 8 4.28 3.70 14.84
N PRO A 9 4.32 5.01 15.15
CA PRO A 9 3.34 5.64 16.01
C PRO A 9 2.00 5.83 15.29
N VAL A 10 0.92 5.64 16.02
CA VAL A 10 -0.45 5.97 15.61
C VAL A 10 -1.06 6.94 16.62
N LYS A 11 -2.25 7.47 16.29
CA LYS A 11 -3.01 8.29 17.23
C LYS A 11 -3.37 7.45 18.46
N ASP A 12 -3.56 8.11 19.60
CA ASP A 12 -4.14 7.51 20.80
C ASP A 12 -5.46 6.77 20.46
N THR A 13 -5.49 5.47 20.77
CA THR A 13 -6.62 4.57 20.56
C THR A 13 -7.19 3.98 21.85
N ASP A 14 -6.49 4.11 22.99
CA ASP A 14 -6.94 3.62 24.30
C ASP A 14 -7.45 4.71 25.25
N GLY A 15 -7.29 5.99 24.87
CA GLY A 15 -7.82 7.16 25.56
C GLY A 15 -6.96 7.64 26.72
N ASP A 16 -5.68 7.28 26.75
CA ASP A 16 -4.71 7.69 27.78
C ASP A 16 -3.95 9.01 27.46
N ASP A 17 -4.31 9.68 26.36
CA ASP A 17 -3.70 10.89 25.81
C ASP A 17 -2.26 10.71 25.29
N ALA A 18 -1.72 9.48 25.22
CA ALA A 18 -0.43 9.16 24.62
C ALA A 18 -0.61 8.53 23.22
N PRO A 19 0.25 8.85 22.23
CA PRO A 19 0.23 8.15 20.94
C PRO A 19 0.58 6.67 21.10
N ASP A 20 -0.25 5.79 20.53
CA ASP A 20 -0.01 4.35 20.53
C ASP A 20 0.95 3.93 19.41
N MET A 21 1.27 2.64 19.35
CA MET A 21 2.17 2.06 18.36
C MET A 21 1.50 0.88 17.65
N VAL A 22 1.69 0.77 16.34
CA VAL A 22 1.49 -0.51 15.64
C VAL A 22 2.85 -1.21 15.59
N VAL A 23 2.91 -2.44 16.09
CA VAL A 23 4.12 -3.25 16.19
C VAL A 23 3.97 -4.53 15.37
N HIS A 24 4.80 -4.68 14.35
CA HIS A 24 4.92 -5.91 13.55
C HIS A 24 6.02 -6.77 14.13
N THR A 25 5.74 -8.05 14.30
CA THR A 25 6.71 -9.06 14.74
C THR A 25 6.69 -10.22 13.75
N PHE A 26 7.81 -10.42 13.09
CA PHE A 26 8.00 -11.47 12.09
C PHE A 26 8.75 -12.64 12.71
N HIS A 27 8.13 -13.82 12.66
CA HIS A 27 8.73 -15.07 13.12
C HIS A 27 9.05 -15.93 11.91
N VAL A 28 10.35 -16.17 11.68
CA VAL A 28 10.83 -17.03 10.60
C VAL A 28 11.61 -18.19 11.19
N ASP A 29 11.14 -19.40 10.91
CA ASP A 29 11.83 -20.64 11.22
C ASP A 29 12.23 -21.37 9.93
N GLY A 30 13.41 -21.01 9.40
CA GLY A 30 13.95 -21.60 8.18
C GLY A 30 14.24 -23.10 8.27
N MET A 31 14.29 -23.72 9.46
CA MET A 31 14.45 -25.18 9.57
C MET A 31 13.12 -25.92 9.36
N ASN A 32 12.01 -25.33 9.80
CA ASN A 32 10.67 -25.90 9.67
C ASN A 32 9.85 -25.28 8.53
N GLY A 33 10.44 -24.31 7.81
CA GLY A 33 9.77 -23.55 6.75
C GLY A 33 8.57 -22.73 7.26
N SER A 34 8.53 -22.41 8.55
CA SER A 34 7.40 -21.72 9.17
C SER A 34 7.62 -20.21 9.15
N LEU A 35 6.58 -19.49 8.72
CA LEU A 35 6.47 -18.04 8.77
C LEU A 35 5.23 -17.70 9.58
N SER A 36 5.33 -16.71 10.44
CA SER A 36 4.14 -16.02 10.94
C SER A 36 4.43 -14.56 11.22
N THR A 37 3.40 -13.73 11.07
CA THR A 37 3.46 -12.33 11.44
C THR A 37 2.46 -12.06 12.56
N ARG A 38 2.88 -11.35 13.59
CA ARG A 38 2.00 -10.77 14.60
C ARG A 38 2.00 -9.26 14.41
N ILE A 39 0.82 -8.68 14.34
CA ILE A 39 0.61 -7.23 14.35
C ILE A 39 -0.14 -6.90 15.63
N ALA A 40 0.38 -6.00 16.45
CA ALA A 40 -0.25 -5.59 17.69
C ALA A 40 -0.33 -4.07 17.77
N ARG A 41 -1.47 -3.54 18.21
CA ARG A 41 -1.53 -2.17 18.73
C ARG A 41 -1.05 -2.21 20.17
N VAL A 42 -0.13 -1.31 20.50
CA VAL A 42 0.55 -1.25 21.79
C VAL A 42 0.39 0.14 22.37
N SER A 43 -0.08 0.21 23.61
CA SER A 43 -0.25 1.44 24.36
C SER A 43 1.08 2.19 24.47
N GLY A 44 1.08 3.45 24.04
CA GLY A 44 2.30 4.28 24.06
C GLY A 44 2.81 4.56 25.46
N ALA A 45 1.91 4.67 26.44
CA ALA A 45 2.27 4.97 27.83
C ALA A 45 2.73 3.74 28.61
N SER A 46 2.15 2.57 28.33
CA SER A 46 2.37 1.36 29.13
C SER A 46 3.19 0.28 28.47
N GLY A 47 3.26 0.26 27.13
CA GLY A 47 3.87 -0.82 26.35
C GLY A 47 3.05 -2.12 26.35
N MET A 48 1.81 -2.08 26.85
CA MET A 48 0.89 -3.22 26.86
C MET A 48 0.16 -3.32 25.51
N ASP A 49 -0.07 -4.55 25.05
CA ASP A 49 -0.91 -4.75 23.86
C ASP A 49 -2.35 -4.34 24.16
N ILE A 50 -2.90 -3.48 23.31
CA ILE A 50 -4.31 -3.08 23.26
C ILE A 50 -5.09 -4.16 22.50
N ASP A 51 -4.60 -4.53 21.32
CA ASP A 51 -5.09 -5.61 20.50
C ASP A 51 -3.95 -6.30 19.72
N GLU A 52 -4.23 -7.48 19.17
CA GLU A 52 -3.30 -8.20 18.31
C GLU A 52 -4.00 -9.08 17.28
N LYS A 53 -3.33 -9.28 16.14
CA LYS A 53 -3.69 -10.25 15.12
C LYS A 53 -2.47 -11.04 14.69
N THR A 54 -2.63 -12.36 14.54
CA THR A 54 -1.57 -13.26 14.09
C THR A 54 -1.94 -13.89 12.75
N PHE A 55 -1.00 -13.82 11.81
CA PHE A 55 -1.09 -14.37 10.46
C PHE A 55 -0.11 -15.53 10.35
N ILE A 56 -0.62 -16.76 10.32
CA ILE A 56 0.19 -17.97 10.18
C ILE A 56 0.42 -18.25 8.69
N GLY A 57 1.67 -18.52 8.32
CA GLY A 57 2.07 -18.83 6.95
C GLY A 57 2.11 -17.62 6.01
N ALA A 58 2.02 -16.39 6.54
CA ALA A 58 1.98 -15.17 5.74
C ALA A 58 2.86 -14.07 6.32
N LEU A 59 3.39 -13.25 5.41
CA LEU A 59 3.94 -11.95 5.75
C LEU A 59 2.77 -10.95 5.75
N ALA A 60 2.57 -10.22 6.85
CA ALA A 60 1.50 -9.22 6.93
C ALA A 60 2.06 -7.86 7.34
N VAL A 61 1.65 -6.79 6.68
CA VAL A 61 2.08 -5.43 7.01
C VAL A 61 0.87 -4.52 7.07
N GLU A 62 0.61 -3.96 8.25
CA GLU A 62 -0.37 -2.90 8.45
C GLU A 62 0.26 -1.51 8.22
N TYR A 63 -0.37 -0.65 7.44
CA TYR A 63 0.06 0.73 7.19
C TYR A 63 -1.15 1.68 7.02
N PRO A 64 -0.97 3.00 7.21
CA PRO A 64 -2.06 3.98 7.11
C PRO A 64 -2.71 4.05 5.72
N ALA A 65 -4.02 4.28 5.68
CA ALA A 65 -4.85 4.19 4.47
C ALA A 65 -5.75 5.40 4.18
N GLY A 66 -5.55 6.53 4.87
CA GLY A 66 -6.44 7.70 4.73
C GLY A 66 -7.74 7.51 5.52
N ASN A 67 -8.80 8.23 5.19
CA ASN A 67 -10.10 8.16 5.86
C ASN A 67 -11.14 7.49 4.93
N LEU A 68 -11.19 6.17 4.99
CA LEU A 68 -12.07 5.27 4.24
C LEU A 68 -13.50 5.19 4.80
N THR A 69 -13.75 5.72 6.01
CA THR A 69 -15.07 5.72 6.66
C THR A 69 -15.74 7.10 6.72
N ALA A 70 -15.02 8.16 6.35
CA ALA A 70 -15.42 9.56 6.47
C ALA A 70 -15.72 10.04 7.91
N ASP A 71 -15.17 9.36 8.93
CA ASP A 71 -15.39 9.72 10.34
C ASP A 71 -14.34 10.69 10.91
N GLY A 72 -13.25 10.92 10.16
CA GLY A 72 -12.16 11.83 10.51
C GLY A 72 -11.03 11.17 11.30
N VAL A 73 -11.08 9.85 11.49
CA VAL A 73 -10.03 9.00 12.04
C VAL A 73 -9.34 8.28 10.86
N PRO A 74 -8.00 8.33 10.77
CA PRO A 74 -7.30 7.56 9.73
C PRO A 74 -7.47 6.06 9.92
N ASP A 75 -7.87 5.39 8.84
CA ASP A 75 -7.97 3.94 8.68
C ASP A 75 -6.64 3.33 8.26
N SER A 76 -6.58 2.00 8.15
CA SER A 76 -5.37 1.26 7.78
C SER A 76 -5.64 0.16 6.76
N ILE A 77 -4.61 -0.21 6.00
CA ILE A 77 -4.59 -1.43 5.19
C ILE A 77 -3.65 -2.43 5.84
N ILE A 78 -4.06 -3.69 5.91
CA ILE A 78 -3.16 -4.83 6.13
C ILE A 78 -2.91 -5.52 4.80
N ALA A 79 -1.69 -5.44 4.27
CA ALA A 79 -1.26 -6.24 3.13
C ALA A 79 -0.75 -7.61 3.61
N ILE A 80 -1.44 -8.68 3.19
CA ILE A 80 -1.15 -10.07 3.56
C ILE A 80 -0.58 -10.78 2.33
N TYR A 81 0.72 -11.00 2.33
CA TYR A 81 1.45 -11.65 1.24
C TYR A 81 1.46 -13.17 1.42
N GLN A 82 0.94 -13.87 0.42
CA GLN A 82 1.00 -15.33 0.30
C GLN A 82 2.27 -15.73 -0.45
N LEU A 83 3.00 -16.68 0.10
CA LEU A 83 4.29 -17.12 -0.42
C LEU A 83 4.20 -18.55 -0.96
N ASN A 84 4.90 -18.84 -2.05
CA ASN A 84 5.12 -20.20 -2.52
C ASN A 84 6.39 -20.79 -1.89
N GLY A 85 6.24 -21.83 -1.08
CA GLY A 85 7.37 -22.53 -0.46
C GLY A 85 7.83 -21.93 0.87
N SER A 86 9.05 -22.26 1.26
CA SER A 86 9.64 -21.82 2.54
C SER A 86 10.52 -20.59 2.32
N MET A 87 10.48 -19.64 3.26
CA MET A 87 11.40 -18.50 3.30
C MET A 87 12.84 -19.01 3.33
N SER A 88 13.63 -18.58 2.34
CA SER A 88 15.07 -18.85 2.26
C SER A 88 15.85 -18.11 3.34
N GLY A 89 15.29 -17.01 3.87
CA GLY A 89 15.96 -16.09 4.77
C GLY A 89 16.71 -14.97 4.05
N GLU A 90 16.71 -14.98 2.71
CA GLU A 90 17.18 -13.88 1.87
C GLU A 90 15.96 -13.14 1.29
N LEU A 91 15.79 -11.87 1.69
CA LEU A 91 14.56 -11.12 1.49
C LEU A 91 14.21 -10.89 0.00
N GLU A 92 15.22 -10.59 -0.83
CA GLU A 92 15.00 -10.37 -2.27
C GLU A 92 14.49 -11.64 -2.97
N ASP A 93 15.06 -12.80 -2.63
CA ASP A 93 14.62 -14.09 -3.16
C ASP A 93 13.22 -14.47 -2.63
N ASP A 94 12.91 -14.11 -1.39
CA ASP A 94 11.62 -14.42 -0.76
C ASP A 94 10.49 -13.52 -1.28
N LEU A 95 10.77 -12.26 -1.65
CA LEU A 95 9.77 -11.36 -2.28
C LEU A 95 9.36 -11.84 -3.67
N MET A 96 10.28 -12.48 -4.42
CA MET A 96 9.98 -13.12 -5.70
C MET A 96 9.03 -14.32 -5.56
N ASN A 97 8.87 -14.85 -4.34
CA ASN A 97 7.99 -15.98 -4.05
C ASN A 97 6.56 -15.56 -3.68
N ILE A 98 6.26 -14.27 -3.63
CA ILE A 98 4.90 -13.78 -3.37
C ILE A 98 4.01 -14.11 -4.57
N THR A 99 3.02 -14.98 -4.36
CA THR A 99 2.09 -15.42 -5.41
C THR A 99 0.79 -14.63 -5.41
N ALA A 100 0.41 -14.07 -4.27
CA ALA A 100 -0.79 -13.28 -4.13
C ALA A 100 -0.67 -12.33 -2.93
N THR A 101 -1.43 -11.25 -2.99
CA THR A 101 -1.61 -10.33 -1.86
C THR A 101 -3.08 -10.15 -1.58
N THR A 102 -3.47 -10.21 -0.32
CA THR A 102 -4.79 -9.77 0.13
C THR A 102 -4.63 -8.48 0.92
N LEU A 103 -5.30 -7.43 0.49
CA LEU A 103 -5.43 -6.17 1.21
C LEU A 103 -6.68 -6.24 2.06
N GLU A 104 -6.57 -6.05 3.37
CA GLU A 104 -7.72 -5.86 4.27
C GLU A 104 -7.76 -4.39 4.72
N ALA A 105 -8.87 -3.70 4.49
CA ALA A 105 -9.09 -2.38 5.07
C ALA A 105 -9.66 -2.49 6.48
N ILE A 106 -9.09 -1.73 7.39
CA ILE A 106 -9.37 -1.74 8.82
C ILE A 106 -9.76 -0.35 9.25
N ASP A 107 -10.93 -0.25 9.87
CA ASP A 107 -11.46 0.95 10.52
C ASP A 107 -10.48 1.41 11.62
N GLY A 108 -9.98 2.63 11.50
CA GLY A 108 -9.16 3.28 12.52
C GLY A 108 -9.92 3.50 13.82
N GLN A 109 -11.25 3.61 13.74
CA GLN A 109 -12.16 3.73 14.86
C GLN A 109 -12.66 2.35 15.32
N GLY A 110 -11.82 1.64 16.08
CA GLY A 110 -12.21 0.39 16.74
C GLY A 110 -11.84 -0.89 15.99
N GLY A 111 -11.09 -0.80 14.90
CA GLY A 111 -10.37 -1.94 14.31
C GLY A 111 -11.24 -2.93 13.52
N ALA A 112 -12.45 -2.54 13.13
CA ALA A 112 -13.33 -3.40 12.35
C ALA A 112 -12.79 -3.59 10.93
N LYS A 113 -12.87 -4.81 10.37
CA LYS A 113 -12.58 -5.01 8.94
C LYS A 113 -13.71 -4.40 8.11
N LEU A 114 -13.35 -3.46 7.22
CA LEU A 114 -14.26 -2.80 6.30
C LEU A 114 -14.50 -3.64 5.05
N TRP A 115 -13.42 -4.05 4.38
CA TRP A 115 -13.44 -4.87 3.17
C TRP A 115 -12.12 -5.63 2.98
N GLU A 116 -12.10 -6.54 2.01
CA GLU A 116 -10.88 -7.22 1.56
C GLU A 116 -10.84 -7.30 0.03
N GLN A 117 -9.64 -7.19 -0.54
CA GLN A 117 -9.40 -7.31 -1.97
C GLN A 117 -8.12 -8.09 -2.24
N SER A 118 -8.15 -9.02 -3.19
CA SER A 118 -6.99 -9.87 -3.52
C SER A 118 -6.46 -9.59 -4.91
N PHE A 119 -5.13 -9.59 -5.03
CA PHE A 119 -4.40 -9.45 -6.27
C PHE A 119 -3.43 -10.61 -6.46
N ASP A 120 -3.19 -10.98 -7.72
CA ASP A 120 -2.10 -11.87 -8.07
C ASP A 120 -0.76 -11.15 -7.87
N GLY A 121 0.18 -11.83 -7.24
CA GLY A 121 1.49 -11.30 -6.91
C GLY A 121 1.50 -10.24 -5.80
N PRO A 122 2.64 -9.54 -5.63
CA PRO A 122 2.80 -8.50 -4.62
C PRO A 122 1.99 -7.25 -4.97
N ALA A 123 1.22 -6.75 -4.00
CA ALA A 123 0.48 -5.50 -4.13
C ALA A 123 0.58 -4.65 -2.86
N MET A 124 0.52 -3.33 -3.04
CA MET A 124 0.38 -2.37 -1.94
C MET A 124 -0.59 -1.27 -2.33
N ALA A 125 -1.44 -0.84 -1.40
CA ALA A 125 -2.31 0.31 -1.58
C ALA A 125 -1.70 1.55 -0.93
N VAL A 126 -1.88 2.72 -1.53
CA VAL A 126 -1.56 4.00 -0.90
C VAL A 126 -2.80 4.88 -0.89
N PRO A 127 -2.98 5.70 0.16
CA PRO A 127 -4.10 6.63 0.22
C PRO A 127 -4.04 7.68 -0.88
N LEU A 128 -5.21 7.97 -1.42
CA LEU A 128 -5.52 9.11 -2.26
C LEU A 128 -6.66 9.88 -1.60
N THR A 129 -6.76 11.17 -1.94
CA THR A 129 -7.96 11.96 -1.63
C THR A 129 -9.18 11.33 -2.31
N ASP A 130 -10.39 11.64 -1.83
CA ASP A 130 -11.65 11.33 -2.53
C ASP A 130 -11.63 11.74 -4.02
N LEU A 131 -11.67 10.75 -4.91
CA LEU A 131 -11.78 10.91 -6.37
C LEU A 131 -13.18 10.57 -6.90
N THR A 132 -14.04 9.93 -6.07
CA THR A 132 -15.38 9.47 -6.47
C THR A 132 -16.50 10.44 -6.07
N GLY A 133 -16.23 11.33 -5.12
CA GLY A 133 -17.17 12.30 -4.57
C GLY A 133 -18.08 11.75 -3.48
N ASP A 134 -17.75 10.61 -2.88
CA ASP A 134 -18.54 10.00 -1.79
C ASP A 134 -18.13 10.48 -0.38
N GLY A 135 -17.07 11.30 -0.29
CA GLY A 135 -16.53 11.85 0.94
C GLY A 135 -15.53 10.93 1.65
N MET A 136 -15.19 9.77 1.08
CA MET A 136 -14.20 8.83 1.58
C MET A 136 -12.94 8.90 0.71
N ASP A 137 -11.78 8.74 1.32
CA ASP A 137 -10.51 8.67 0.58
C ASP A 137 -10.46 7.40 -0.27
N ASP A 138 -9.87 7.47 -1.47
CA ASP A 138 -9.67 6.31 -2.36
C ASP A 138 -8.24 5.75 -2.23
N LEU A 139 -7.93 4.64 -2.91
CA LEU A 139 -6.59 4.02 -2.85
C LEU A 139 -6.00 3.74 -4.22
N ALA A 140 -4.72 4.07 -4.43
CA ALA A 140 -3.94 3.53 -5.54
C ALA A 140 -3.26 2.23 -5.11
N ALA A 141 -3.68 1.11 -5.68
CA ALA A 141 -3.00 -0.18 -5.55
C ALA A 141 -1.91 -0.33 -6.61
N TYR A 142 -0.66 -0.37 -6.18
CA TYR A 142 0.51 -0.72 -6.97
C TYR A 142 0.64 -2.24 -7.07
N LEU A 143 0.50 -2.77 -8.28
CA LEU A 143 0.57 -4.21 -8.55
C LEU A 143 1.97 -4.52 -9.10
N ILE A 144 2.86 -4.97 -8.22
CA ILE A 144 4.28 -5.14 -8.51
C ILE A 144 4.48 -6.41 -9.32
N ARG A 145 5.29 -6.34 -10.38
CA ARG A 145 5.65 -7.47 -11.23
C ARG A 145 7.14 -7.58 -11.38
N TYR A 146 7.62 -8.81 -11.24
CA TYR A 146 9.01 -9.18 -11.49
C TYR A 146 9.13 -9.85 -12.86
N GLY A 147 9.94 -9.26 -13.75
CA GLY A 147 10.29 -9.83 -15.04
C GLY A 147 11.37 -10.91 -14.92
N GLU A 148 11.46 -11.78 -15.93
CA GLU A 148 12.48 -12.83 -16.01
C GLU A 148 13.93 -12.29 -16.04
N ASP A 149 14.09 -11.02 -16.41
CA ASP A 149 15.35 -10.28 -16.47
C ASP A 149 15.65 -9.47 -15.19
N ALA A 150 14.98 -9.80 -14.08
CA ALA A 150 15.01 -9.06 -12.82
C ALA A 150 14.55 -7.59 -12.94
N SER A 151 13.80 -7.25 -14.01
CA SER A 151 13.10 -5.98 -14.08
C SER A 151 11.95 -5.94 -13.07
N ILE A 152 11.79 -4.79 -12.40
CA ILE A 152 10.61 -4.50 -11.59
C ILE A 152 9.76 -3.53 -12.38
N THR A 153 8.48 -3.86 -12.53
CA THR A 153 7.46 -3.02 -13.15
C THR A 153 6.25 -2.96 -12.23
N ASN A 154 5.34 -2.03 -12.45
CA ASN A 154 4.05 -2.06 -11.75
C ASN A 154 2.89 -1.69 -12.66
N ASP A 155 1.80 -2.44 -12.51
CA ASP A 155 0.48 -1.96 -12.90
C ASP A 155 -0.09 -1.10 -11.75
N MET A 156 -1.19 -0.41 -12.02
CA MET A 156 -1.92 0.35 -11.01
C MET A 156 -3.41 0.08 -11.12
N ALA A 157 -4.05 -0.17 -9.99
CA ALA A 157 -5.49 -0.16 -9.86
C ALA A 157 -5.91 1.00 -8.95
N LEU A 158 -7.03 1.63 -9.25
CA LEU A 158 -7.72 2.49 -8.29
C LEU A 158 -8.78 1.66 -7.58
N LEU A 159 -8.75 1.68 -6.25
CA LEU A 159 -9.73 1.05 -5.41
C LEU A 159 -10.63 2.12 -4.81
N HIS A 160 -11.92 1.84 -4.82
CA HIS A 160 -12.89 2.63 -4.08
C HIS A 160 -12.66 2.42 -2.59
N GLY A 161 -12.41 3.49 -1.85
CA GLY A 161 -12.07 3.40 -0.43
C GLY A 161 -13.15 2.79 0.44
N SER A 162 -14.42 2.99 0.08
CA SER A 162 -15.56 2.55 0.90
C SER A 162 -15.80 1.03 0.90
N ASP A 163 -15.44 0.34 -0.20
CA ASP A 163 -15.78 -1.09 -0.39
C ASP A 163 -14.67 -1.94 -1.04
N GLY A 164 -13.54 -1.35 -1.41
CA GLY A 164 -12.41 -2.04 -2.03
C GLY A 164 -12.62 -2.43 -3.49
N ALA A 165 -13.70 -1.98 -4.14
CA ALA A 165 -13.98 -2.29 -5.53
C ALA A 165 -12.91 -1.67 -6.45
N VAL A 166 -12.44 -2.45 -7.43
CA VAL A 166 -11.56 -1.93 -8.48
C VAL A 166 -12.38 -1.05 -9.42
N LEU A 167 -12.17 0.26 -9.35
CA LEU A 167 -12.84 1.22 -10.23
C LEU A 167 -12.25 1.16 -11.65
N TRP A 168 -10.92 1.13 -11.73
CA TRP A 168 -10.21 0.89 -12.97
C TRP A 168 -8.80 0.34 -12.69
N GLN A 169 -8.22 -0.31 -13.70
CA GLN A 169 -6.85 -0.82 -13.65
C GLN A 169 -6.14 -0.52 -14.97
N LYS A 170 -4.85 -0.18 -14.89
CA LYS A 170 -4.00 0.13 -16.03
C LYS A 170 -2.65 -0.56 -15.91
N SER A 171 -2.14 -0.99 -17.06
CA SER A 171 -0.80 -1.52 -17.17
C SER A 171 0.19 -0.48 -17.64
N PHE A 172 1.33 -0.41 -16.98
CA PHE A 172 2.39 0.52 -17.31
C PHE A 172 3.68 -0.24 -17.60
N PRO A 173 4.05 -0.41 -18.88
CA PRO A 173 5.38 -0.92 -19.21
C PRO A 173 6.42 0.10 -18.75
N GLY A 174 7.57 -0.38 -18.29
CA GLY A 174 8.65 0.46 -17.76
C GLY A 174 8.93 0.19 -16.29
N PHE A 175 9.84 0.97 -15.71
CA PHE A 175 10.37 0.72 -14.37
C PHE A 175 9.31 0.97 -13.28
N MET A 176 8.62 2.11 -13.34
CA MET A 176 7.62 2.44 -12.33
C MET A 176 6.57 3.41 -12.88
N ALA A 177 5.31 3.26 -12.45
CA ALA A 177 4.26 4.24 -12.63
C ALA A 177 3.76 4.71 -11.27
N ILE A 178 3.81 6.02 -11.01
CA ILE A 178 3.40 6.66 -9.75
C ILE A 178 2.19 7.53 -10.02
N GLY A 179 1.09 7.27 -9.31
CA GLY A 179 -0.17 8.00 -9.43
C GLY A 179 -0.34 8.96 -8.27
N VAL A 180 -0.73 10.20 -8.55
CA VAL A 180 -1.06 11.21 -7.54
C VAL A 180 -2.33 11.98 -7.89
N PRO A 181 -3.07 12.47 -6.88
CA PRO A 181 -4.19 13.36 -7.13
C PRO A 181 -3.74 14.64 -7.82
N GLY A 182 -4.41 14.98 -8.90
CA GLY A 182 -4.25 16.23 -9.66
C GLY A 182 -5.36 17.23 -9.36
N ALA A 183 -5.48 18.23 -10.23
CA ALA A 183 -6.63 19.13 -10.26
C ALA A 183 -7.79 18.53 -11.06
N ASP A 184 -8.98 19.11 -10.93
CA ASP A 184 -10.11 18.86 -11.81
C ASP A 184 -9.80 19.39 -13.22
N GLN A 185 -9.66 18.48 -14.20
CA GLN A 185 -9.37 18.81 -15.60
C GLN A 185 -10.57 18.56 -16.51
N THR A 186 -11.60 17.89 -16.01
CA THR A 186 -12.86 17.65 -16.72
C THR A 186 -13.87 18.78 -16.48
N GLY A 187 -13.74 19.51 -15.37
CA GLY A 187 -14.64 20.56 -14.91
C GLY A 187 -15.87 20.04 -14.17
N GLU A 188 -15.85 18.80 -13.68
CA GLU A 188 -16.99 18.16 -13.00
C GLU A 188 -16.98 18.32 -11.48
N GLY A 189 -15.96 18.99 -10.93
CA GLY A 189 -15.83 19.29 -9.51
C GLY A 189 -15.11 18.21 -8.70
N LEU A 190 -14.65 17.13 -9.35
CA LEU A 190 -13.84 16.07 -8.75
C LEU A 190 -12.39 16.16 -9.23
N LYS A 191 -11.44 15.70 -8.41
CA LYS A 191 -10.03 15.69 -8.80
C LYS A 191 -9.77 14.57 -9.81
N ASP A 192 -8.95 14.87 -10.81
CA ASP A 192 -8.39 13.87 -11.70
C ASP A 192 -7.05 13.35 -11.17
N MET A 193 -6.47 12.35 -11.82
CA MET A 193 -5.20 11.78 -11.40
C MET A 193 -4.10 12.04 -12.43
N ILE A 194 -2.90 12.34 -11.93
CA ILE A 194 -1.68 12.44 -12.73
C ILE A 194 -0.83 11.20 -12.48
N ILE A 195 -0.45 10.50 -13.54
CA ILE A 195 0.41 9.32 -13.49
C ILE A 195 1.74 9.67 -14.14
N TYR A 196 2.82 9.48 -13.41
CA TYR A 196 4.18 9.59 -13.91
C TYR A 196 4.73 8.20 -14.20
N LYS A 197 4.93 7.90 -15.48
CA LYS A 197 5.58 6.67 -15.94
C LYS A 197 7.06 6.93 -16.12
N VAL A 198 7.86 6.28 -15.29
CA VAL A 198 9.31 6.35 -15.30
C VAL A 198 9.86 5.24 -16.19
N GLU A 199 10.34 5.61 -17.37
CA GLU A 199 10.94 4.69 -18.35
C GLU A 199 12.48 4.85 -18.34
N GLY A 200 13.13 4.27 -17.33
CA GLY A 200 14.59 4.23 -17.24
C GLY A 200 15.27 5.58 -17.48
N SER A 201 16.35 5.57 -18.28
CA SER A 201 17.11 6.79 -18.63
C SER A 201 16.54 7.58 -19.82
N GLU A 202 15.46 7.11 -20.47
CA GLU A 202 15.03 7.62 -21.79
C GLU A 202 13.85 8.59 -21.74
N GLY A 203 13.12 8.70 -20.62
CA GLY A 203 12.13 9.75 -20.42
C GLY A 203 11.09 9.43 -19.35
N VAL A 204 10.34 10.46 -18.95
CA VAL A 204 9.13 10.28 -18.14
C VAL A 204 7.94 10.61 -19.03
N GLU A 205 6.95 9.73 -19.09
CA GLU A 205 5.64 10.02 -19.67
C GLU A 205 4.70 10.41 -18.53
N THR A 206 4.11 11.61 -18.61
CA THR A 206 3.01 12.00 -17.73
C THR A 206 1.68 11.77 -18.43
N VAL A 207 0.78 11.04 -17.77
CA VAL A 207 -0.57 10.74 -18.23
C VAL A 207 -1.55 11.34 -17.25
N ALA A 208 -2.49 12.15 -17.73
CA ALA A 208 -3.66 12.53 -16.95
C ALA A 208 -4.81 11.57 -17.24
N VAL A 209 -5.45 11.09 -16.19
CA VAL A 209 -6.62 10.21 -16.27
C VAL A 209 -7.72 10.77 -15.39
N LYS A 210 -8.97 10.59 -15.81
CA LYS A 210 -10.12 10.92 -14.97
C LYS A 210 -10.08 10.08 -13.69
N GLY A 211 -10.33 10.71 -12.55
CA GLY A 211 -10.12 10.10 -11.23
C GLY A 211 -10.92 8.82 -11.04
N ASP A 212 -12.23 8.88 -11.13
CA ASP A 212 -13.19 7.80 -10.84
C ASP A 212 -13.26 6.67 -11.90
N ASP A 213 -12.96 6.92 -13.17
CA ASP A 213 -13.13 5.95 -14.28
C ASP A 213 -11.84 5.64 -15.07
N GLY A 214 -10.77 6.36 -14.77
CA GLY A 214 -9.46 6.13 -15.36
C GLY A 214 -9.38 6.48 -16.85
N ARG A 215 -10.39 7.12 -17.44
CA ARG A 215 -10.34 7.52 -18.85
C ARG A 215 -9.18 8.49 -19.06
N GLN A 216 -8.29 8.18 -20.00
CA GLN A 216 -7.19 9.08 -20.32
C GLN A 216 -7.72 10.41 -20.86
N LEU A 217 -7.20 11.50 -20.31
CA LEU A 217 -7.52 12.88 -20.72
C LEU A 217 -6.46 13.40 -21.69
N TRP A 218 -5.18 13.24 -21.33
CA TRP A 218 -4.04 13.57 -22.19
C TRP A 218 -2.76 12.88 -21.71
N ASN A 219 -1.73 12.87 -22.53
CA ASN A 219 -0.38 12.45 -22.16
C ASN A 219 0.69 13.39 -22.74
N ARG A 220 1.85 13.43 -22.10
CA ARG A 220 3.04 14.17 -22.56
C ARG A 220 4.31 13.40 -22.21
N THR A 221 5.19 13.26 -23.19
CA THR A 221 6.53 12.69 -23.02
C THR A 221 7.56 13.82 -22.94
N GLY A 222 8.49 13.74 -22.00
CA GLY A 222 9.60 14.69 -21.92
C GLY A 222 10.46 14.49 -20.67
N MET A 223 11.41 15.40 -20.46
CA MET A 223 12.01 15.53 -19.13
C MET A 223 11.00 16.21 -18.22
N ILE A 224 10.50 15.48 -17.24
CA ILE A 224 9.49 15.96 -16.30
C ILE A 224 10.16 16.01 -14.93
N TYR A 225 10.08 17.18 -14.30
CA TYR A 225 10.45 17.33 -12.91
C TYR A 225 9.35 16.68 -12.08
N LEU A 226 9.63 15.50 -11.53
CA LEU A 226 8.82 14.96 -10.45
C LEU A 226 8.88 15.98 -9.30
N PRO A 227 7.74 16.42 -8.76
CA PRO A 227 7.75 17.22 -7.54
C PRO A 227 8.62 16.50 -6.49
N THR A 228 9.53 17.21 -5.83
CA THR A 228 10.43 16.59 -4.83
C THR A 228 9.66 15.92 -3.69
N ASP A 229 8.43 16.37 -3.44
CA ASP A 229 7.53 15.85 -2.43
C ASP A 229 6.87 14.51 -2.86
N LEU A 230 6.91 14.16 -4.16
CA LEU A 230 6.46 12.86 -4.69
C LEU A 230 7.43 11.72 -4.37
N LEU A 231 8.72 12.06 -4.25
CA LEU A 231 9.82 11.17 -3.85
C LEU A 231 10.21 11.43 -2.39
N GLY A 232 9.26 11.84 -1.54
CA GLY A 232 9.43 11.72 -0.10
C GLY A 232 9.88 10.29 0.23
N GLN A 233 10.70 10.15 1.27
CA GLN A 233 11.29 8.86 1.66
C GLN A 233 10.26 7.71 1.77
N GLU A 234 8.99 8.05 1.97
CA GLU A 234 7.78 7.23 1.90
C GLU A 234 7.79 6.17 0.77
N LEU A 235 7.67 6.54 -0.53
CA LEU A 235 7.39 5.54 -1.59
C LEU A 235 8.50 4.50 -1.78
N LEU A 236 9.76 4.89 -1.54
CA LEU A 236 10.94 3.99 -1.58
C LEU A 236 11.22 3.31 -0.23
N SER A 237 10.66 3.80 0.88
CA SER A 237 10.73 3.14 2.20
C SER A 237 9.69 2.02 2.37
N PHE A 238 8.64 2.00 1.55
CA PHE A 238 7.58 0.98 1.58
C PHE A 238 7.84 -0.22 0.67
N LEU A 239 8.61 -0.06 -0.42
CA LEU A 239 9.38 -1.20 -0.90
C LEU A 239 10.32 -1.57 0.23
N PRO A 240 10.50 -2.85 0.59
CA PRO A 240 11.35 -3.26 1.71
C PRO A 240 12.82 -2.91 1.42
N ALA A 241 13.16 -1.64 1.56
CA ALA A 241 14.50 -1.12 1.60
C ALA A 241 14.93 -1.28 3.05
N SER A 242 15.75 -2.30 3.29
CA SER A 242 16.37 -2.66 4.56
C SER A 242 15.44 -3.23 5.64
N LEU A 243 15.12 -4.53 5.48
CA LEU A 243 15.10 -5.47 6.60
C LEU A 243 16.34 -6.38 6.52
#